data_AF-I0CEL1-F1
#
_entry.id   AF-I0CEL1-F1
#
_cell.length_a   1.000
_cell.length_b   1.000
_cell.length_c   1.000
_cell.angle_alpha   90.00
_cell.angle_beta   90.00
_cell.angle_gamma   90.00
#
_symmetry.space_group_name_H-M   'P 1'
#
loop_
_entity.id
_entity.type
_entity.pdbx_description
1 polymer ?
#
loop_
_entity_poly.entity_id
_entity_poly.type
_entity_poly.pdbx_seq_one_letter_code
_entity_poly.pdbx_strand_id
1 'polypeptide(L)'
;MRDWFKQATQPPAPPPMEETGVTNTPTRRPTTPTSQRRPSKGHRPMARYSYDKRIASHVVAAADKLRADDPVLAESLDKISAPGGWQLLRPPATAGGRPNLAIWTPVSVRTQLMDASPDLAADVDEGFAAYLAGRFTPDKPPRGRLSQGATEDRKNLNVRPDPELVQQINDSADARAEELGWKPTPGVIALAWLRHKYGL
;
A
#
# COMPACT_ATOMS: atom_id res chain seq x y z
N MET A 1 48.02 -38.79 30.04
CA MET A 1 46.77 -38.04 29.83
C MET A 1 45.98 -38.79 28.77
N ARG A 2 44.79 -39.28 29.13
CA ARG A 2 44.05 -40.30 28.39
C ARG A 2 43.23 -39.68 27.26
N ASP A 3 43.49 -40.17 26.04
CA ASP A 3 42.68 -39.93 24.84
C ASP A 3 41.25 -40.44 25.02
N TRP A 4 40.30 -39.53 24.88
CA TRP A 4 38.86 -39.78 24.95
C TRP A 4 38.23 -39.48 23.59
N PHE A 5 38.72 -40.16 22.55
CA PHE A 5 38.10 -40.15 21.23
C PHE A 5 36.80 -40.95 21.29
N LYS A 6 35.69 -40.24 21.47
CA LYS A 6 34.34 -40.77 21.31
C LYS A 6 34.16 -41.18 19.85
N GLN A 7 34.08 -42.49 19.62
CA GLN A 7 33.62 -43.08 18.37
C GLN A 7 32.16 -42.64 18.16
N ALA A 8 31.93 -41.72 17.23
CA ALA A 8 30.60 -41.38 16.78
C ALA A 8 30.06 -42.55 15.95
N THR A 9 29.10 -43.27 16.51
CA THR A 9 28.36 -44.34 15.86
C THR A 9 27.67 -43.78 14.62
N GLN A 10 28.13 -44.23 13.46
CA GLN A 10 27.56 -43.88 12.16
C GLN A 10 26.14 -44.48 12.09
N PRO A 11 25.09 -43.69 11.82
CA PRO A 11 23.73 -44.22 11.73
C PRO A 11 23.62 -45.21 10.56
N PRO A 12 22.81 -46.27 10.70
CA PRO A 12 22.65 -47.29 9.66
C PRO A 12 22.07 -46.67 8.38
N ALA A 13 22.60 -47.12 7.25
CA ALA A 13 22.12 -46.71 5.93
C ALA A 13 20.63 -47.03 5.76
N PRO A 14 19.84 -46.12 5.17
CA PRO A 14 18.43 -46.40 4.90
C PRO A 14 18.29 -47.57 3.92
N PRO A 15 17.25 -48.40 4.07
CA PRO A 15 17.00 -49.51 3.16
C PRO A 15 16.77 -49.01 1.72
N PRO A 16 17.19 -49.79 0.70
CA PRO A 16 16.87 -49.49 -0.68
C PRO A 16 15.35 -49.54 -0.85
N MET A 17 14.73 -48.41 -1.21
CA MET A 17 13.31 -48.38 -1.51
C MET A 17 13.08 -49.13 -2.82
N GLU A 18 12.39 -50.27 -2.73
CA GLU A 18 11.91 -51.03 -3.87
C GLU A 18 11.03 -50.13 -4.75
N GLU A 19 11.43 -49.99 -6.01
CA GLU A 19 10.64 -49.34 -7.05
C GLU A 19 9.33 -50.11 -7.24
N THR A 20 8.30 -49.69 -6.52
CA THR A 20 6.93 -50.08 -6.80
C THR A 20 6.53 -49.41 -8.11
N GLY A 21 6.65 -50.17 -9.20
CA GLY A 21 6.18 -49.79 -10.53
C GLY A 21 4.67 -49.56 -10.52
N VAL A 22 4.25 -48.33 -10.21
CA VAL A 22 2.86 -47.90 -10.40
C VAL A 22 2.66 -47.66 -11.89
N THR A 23 1.98 -48.64 -12.48
CA THR A 23 1.59 -48.71 -13.88
C THR A 23 0.69 -47.52 -14.24
N ASN A 24 1.09 -46.83 -15.31
CA ASN A 24 0.30 -45.93 -16.16
C ASN A 24 -1.22 -45.97 -15.92
N THR A 25 -1.76 -44.91 -15.34
CA THR A 25 -3.16 -44.50 -15.56
C THR A 25 -3.16 -43.25 -16.43
N PRO A 26 -3.57 -43.32 -17.71
CA PRO A 26 -3.75 -42.13 -18.54
C PRO A 26 -5.05 -41.45 -18.13
N THR A 27 -5.03 -40.70 -17.04
CA THR A 27 -6.22 -39.94 -16.58
C THR A 27 -6.25 -38.61 -17.34
N ARG A 28 -6.54 -38.70 -18.64
CA ARG A 28 -6.86 -37.54 -19.48
C ARG A 28 -8.02 -36.81 -18.81
N ARG A 29 -7.72 -35.69 -18.18
CA ARG A 29 -8.71 -34.86 -17.49
C ARG A 29 -9.82 -34.53 -18.49
N PRO A 30 -11.10 -34.78 -18.18
CA PRO A 30 -12.18 -34.43 -19.09
C PRO A 30 -12.06 -32.94 -19.42
N THR A 31 -11.99 -32.63 -20.71
CA THR A 31 -12.13 -31.29 -21.30
C THR A 31 -13.59 -30.86 -21.15
N THR A 32 -14.08 -30.73 -19.91
CA THR A 32 -15.30 -30.00 -19.67
C THR A 32 -15.01 -28.52 -19.94
N PRO A 33 -15.74 -27.87 -20.86
CA PRO A 33 -15.61 -26.44 -21.04
C PRO A 33 -16.17 -25.78 -19.79
N THR A 34 -15.29 -25.48 -18.83
CA THR A 34 -15.57 -24.69 -17.64
C THR A 34 -15.82 -23.24 -18.06
N SER A 35 -16.93 -23.02 -18.77
CA SER A 35 -17.36 -21.71 -19.25
C SER A 35 -18.64 -21.24 -18.59
N GLN A 36 -19.02 -21.79 -17.43
CA GLN A 36 -19.74 -20.98 -16.45
C GLN A 36 -18.75 -20.10 -15.71
N ARG A 37 -18.11 -19.18 -16.45
CA ARG A 37 -17.48 -18.01 -15.85
C ARG A 37 -18.58 -17.35 -15.05
N ARG A 38 -18.50 -17.43 -13.72
CA ARG A 38 -19.32 -16.59 -12.84
C ARG A 38 -19.23 -15.18 -13.43
N PRO A 39 -20.36 -14.52 -13.76
CA PRO A 39 -20.31 -13.17 -14.30
C PRO A 39 -19.40 -12.36 -13.37
N SER A 40 -18.47 -11.61 -13.98
CA SER A 40 -17.53 -10.77 -13.23
C SER A 40 -18.34 -10.06 -12.18
N LYS A 41 -18.00 -10.24 -10.91
CA LYS A 41 -18.71 -9.64 -9.78
C LYS A 41 -18.73 -8.14 -10.06
N GLY A 42 -19.84 -7.66 -10.63
CA GLY A 42 -19.94 -6.30 -11.14
C GLY A 42 -19.53 -5.37 -10.01
N HIS A 43 -18.89 -4.24 -10.34
CA HIS A 43 -18.55 -3.23 -9.35
C HIS A 43 -19.76 -3.04 -8.45
N ARG A 44 -19.66 -3.51 -7.20
CA ARG A 44 -20.72 -3.26 -6.24
C ARG A 44 -20.82 -1.74 -6.19
N PRO A 45 -21.96 -1.14 -6.54
CA PRO A 45 -22.12 0.28 -6.30
C PRO A 45 -21.89 0.44 -4.81
N MET A 46 -20.75 1.03 -4.44
CA MET A 46 -20.50 1.45 -3.07
C MET A 46 -21.72 2.27 -2.70
N ALA A 47 -22.24 2.09 -1.47
CA ALA A 47 -23.28 2.94 -0.95
C ALA A 47 -22.75 4.37 -1.02
N ARG A 48 -23.10 5.09 -2.10
CA ARG A 48 -22.90 6.52 -2.18
C ARG A 48 -23.66 7.04 -0.97
N TYR A 49 -22.98 7.80 -0.11
CA TYR A 49 -23.63 8.47 1.01
C TYR A 49 -24.96 9.01 0.50
N SER A 50 -26.05 8.41 0.97
CA SER A 50 -27.36 8.69 0.39
C SER A 50 -27.63 10.15 0.68
N TYR A 51 -27.72 10.96 -0.37
CA TYR A 51 -28.13 12.34 -0.26
C TYR A 51 -29.47 12.38 0.49
N ASP A 52 -29.42 12.76 1.76
CA ASP A 52 -30.62 12.84 2.58
C ASP A 52 -31.33 14.14 2.23
N LYS A 53 -32.37 14.01 1.39
CA LYS A 53 -33.23 15.12 0.98
C LYS A 53 -33.80 15.89 2.16
N ARG A 54 -34.00 15.23 3.32
CA ARG A 54 -34.53 15.87 4.53
C ARG A 54 -33.51 16.84 5.12
N ILE A 55 -32.26 16.41 5.25
CA ILE A 55 -31.17 17.27 5.75
C ILE A 55 -31.03 18.49 4.84
N ALA A 56 -31.02 18.30 3.51
CA ALA A 56 -30.96 19.42 2.57
C ALA A 56 -32.13 20.40 2.74
N SER A 57 -33.37 19.89 2.89
CA SER A 57 -34.54 20.73 3.12
C SER A 57 -34.50 21.49 4.45
N HIS A 58 -33.93 20.89 5.50
CA HIS A 58 -33.77 21.54 6.81
C HIS A 58 -32.74 22.67 6.76
N VAL A 59 -31.64 22.51 6.00
CA VAL A 59 -30.63 23.57 5.82
C VAL A 59 -31.24 24.77 5.10
N VAL A 60 -32.02 24.55 4.04
CA VAL A 60 -32.73 25.62 3.31
C VAL A 60 -33.72 26.33 4.23
N ALA A 61 -34.56 25.59 4.95
CA ALA A 61 -35.52 26.17 5.87
C ALA A 61 -34.86 26.95 7.03
N ALA A 62 -33.66 26.51 7.47
CA ALA A 62 -32.87 27.25 8.45
C ALA A 62 -32.32 28.57 7.87
N ALA A 63 -31.84 28.55 6.62
CA ALA A 63 -31.39 29.76 5.93
C ALA A 63 -32.53 30.79 5.79
N ASP A 64 -33.74 30.34 5.46
CA ASP A 64 -34.91 31.22 5.33
C ASP A 64 -35.30 31.87 6.68
N LYS A 65 -35.26 31.12 7.78
CA LYS A 65 -35.53 31.65 9.12
C LYS A 65 -34.47 32.66 9.57
N LEU A 66 -33.21 32.37 9.26
CA LEU A 66 -32.09 33.23 9.64
C LEU A 66 -32.03 34.52 8.83
N ARG A 67 -32.69 34.62 7.68
CA ARG A 67 -32.58 35.79 6.80
C ARG A 67 -33.06 37.10 7.44
N ALA A 68 -33.94 37.04 8.45
CA ALA A 68 -34.41 38.21 9.20
C ALA A 68 -33.47 38.60 10.36
N ASP A 69 -32.85 37.60 11.02
CA ASP A 69 -32.06 37.81 12.23
C ASP A 69 -30.56 37.95 11.94
N ASP A 70 -30.04 37.15 11.00
CA ASP A 70 -28.64 37.11 10.59
C ASP A 70 -28.51 36.77 9.09
N PRO A 71 -28.52 37.78 8.20
CA PRO A 71 -28.43 37.57 6.76
C PRO A 71 -27.08 36.96 6.32
N VAL A 72 -26.00 37.15 7.10
CA VAL A 72 -24.66 36.63 6.78
C VAL A 72 -24.61 35.11 7.00
N LEU A 73 -25.23 34.64 8.10
CA LEU A 73 -25.33 33.21 8.37
C LEU A 73 -26.26 32.52 7.36
N ALA A 74 -27.36 33.16 6.97
CA ALA A 74 -28.24 32.66 5.91
C ALA A 74 -27.50 32.49 4.58
N GLU A 75 -26.70 33.48 4.16
CA GLU A 75 -25.88 33.39 2.95
C GLU A 75 -24.85 32.25 3.02
N SER A 76 -24.28 32.00 4.20
CA SER A 76 -23.34 30.90 4.42
C SER A 76 -24.02 29.53 4.26
N LEU A 77 -25.26 29.37 4.76
CA LEU A 77 -26.05 28.16 4.56
C LEU A 77 -26.49 27.97 3.09
N ASP A 78 -26.82 29.05 2.40
CA ASP A 78 -27.09 29.04 0.95
C ASP A 78 -25.86 28.53 0.19
N LYS A 79 -24.65 29.00 0.54
CA LYS A 79 -23.38 28.52 -0.05
C LYS A 79 -23.12 27.04 0.25
N ILE A 80 -23.40 26.57 1.46
CA ILE A 80 -23.19 25.16 1.86
C ILE A 80 -24.19 24.23 1.16
N SER A 81 -25.44 24.68 0.98
CA SER A 81 -26.51 23.88 0.37
C SER A 81 -26.43 23.81 -1.16
N ALA A 82 -25.71 24.74 -1.81
CA ALA A 82 -25.43 24.70 -3.24
C ALA A 82 -24.66 23.42 -3.65
N PRO A 83 -24.78 22.96 -4.91
CA PRO A 83 -24.01 21.82 -5.40
C PRO A 83 -22.49 22.01 -5.20
N GLY A 84 -21.88 21.13 -4.40
CA GLY A 84 -20.45 21.22 -4.05
C GLY A 84 -20.13 22.15 -2.87
N GLY A 85 -21.12 22.85 -2.32
CA GLY A 85 -20.97 23.78 -1.18
C GLY A 85 -20.37 23.14 0.08
N TRP A 86 -20.61 21.85 0.30
CA TRP A 86 -19.99 21.08 1.38
C TRP A 86 -18.46 21.05 1.31
N GLN A 87 -17.85 21.30 0.15
CA GLN A 87 -16.39 21.40 0.03
C GLN A 87 -15.83 22.62 0.77
N LEU A 88 -16.64 23.67 0.96
CA LEU A 88 -16.27 24.86 1.75
C LEU A 88 -16.19 24.55 3.26
N LEU A 89 -16.94 23.54 3.71
CA LEU A 89 -16.86 23.03 5.09
C LEU A 89 -15.70 22.08 5.29
N ARG A 90 -15.15 21.54 4.21
CA ARG A 90 -13.92 20.77 4.32
C ARG A 90 -12.87 21.76 4.80
N PRO A 91 -12.21 21.52 5.95
CA PRO A 91 -11.06 22.34 6.30
C PRO A 91 -10.18 22.37 5.05
N PRO A 92 -9.71 23.56 4.60
CA PRO A 92 -8.83 23.63 3.44
C PRO A 92 -7.79 22.58 3.72
N ALA A 93 -7.69 21.56 2.85
CA ALA A 93 -6.82 20.41 3.09
C ALA A 93 -5.50 21.02 3.51
N THR A 94 -5.15 20.88 4.81
CA THR A 94 -4.33 21.87 5.50
C THR A 94 -3.23 22.27 4.55
N ALA A 95 -3.15 23.53 4.13
CA ALA A 95 -2.28 23.89 3.01
C ALA A 95 -0.77 23.67 3.31
N GLY A 96 -0.44 23.04 4.44
CA GLY A 96 0.86 22.46 4.79
C GLY A 96 0.79 21.06 5.43
N GLY A 97 -0.28 20.30 5.20
CA GLY A 97 -0.42 18.93 5.70
C GLY A 97 0.38 17.96 4.83
N ARG A 98 1.39 17.32 5.41
CA ARG A 98 2.22 16.32 4.73
C ARG A 98 1.37 15.21 4.11
N PRO A 99 1.53 14.87 2.80
CA PRO A 99 0.70 13.91 2.11
C PRO A 99 0.87 12.50 2.68
N ASN A 100 -0.23 11.73 2.74
CA ASN A 100 -0.17 10.34 3.19
C ASN A 100 0.38 9.43 2.09
N LEU A 101 1.62 8.98 2.24
CA LEU A 101 2.25 7.97 1.40
C LEU A 101 1.94 6.57 1.96
N ALA A 102 1.06 5.83 1.29
CA ALA A 102 0.74 4.46 1.64
C ALA A 102 1.67 3.47 0.93
N ILE A 103 2.45 2.72 1.71
CA ILE A 103 3.42 1.73 1.22
C ILE A 103 2.89 0.32 1.53
N TRP A 104 2.63 -0.48 0.50
CA TRP A 104 2.15 -1.85 0.67
C TRP A 104 3.31 -2.80 1.00
N THR A 105 3.37 -3.29 2.23
CA THR A 105 4.49 -4.10 2.73
C THR A 105 4.00 -5.30 3.56
N PRO A 106 4.77 -6.39 3.68
CA PRO A 106 4.45 -7.48 4.61
C PRO A 106 4.29 -6.98 6.05
N VAL A 107 3.41 -7.63 6.81
CA VAL A 107 3.12 -7.25 8.21
C VAL A 107 4.37 -7.38 9.08
N SER A 108 5.20 -8.40 8.86
CA SER A 108 6.48 -8.60 9.57
C SER A 108 7.40 -7.39 9.42
N VAL A 109 7.67 -7.00 8.17
CA VAL A 109 8.50 -5.83 7.81
C VAL A 109 7.90 -4.55 8.36
N ARG A 110 6.57 -4.38 8.28
CA ARG A 110 5.90 -3.20 8.84
C ARG A 110 6.15 -3.08 10.35
N THR A 111 6.02 -4.17 11.09
CA THR A 111 6.25 -4.18 12.54
C THR A 111 7.72 -3.87 12.85
N GLN A 112 8.66 -4.53 12.17
CA GLN A 112 10.09 -4.26 12.34
C GLN A 112 10.46 -2.80 12.07
N LEU A 113 9.88 -2.17 11.05
CA LEU A 113 10.10 -0.75 10.75
C LEU A 113 9.50 0.17 11.83
N MET A 114 8.30 -0.15 12.32
CA MET A 114 7.68 0.62 13.40
C MET A 114 8.43 0.50 14.73
N ASP A 115 9.07 -0.64 14.98
CA ASP A 115 9.88 -0.86 16.18
C ASP A 115 11.28 -0.24 16.05
N ALA A 116 11.83 -0.18 14.84
CA ALA A 116 13.17 0.34 14.57
C ALA A 116 13.26 1.87 14.56
N SER A 117 12.14 2.58 14.35
CA SER A 117 12.12 4.05 14.32
C SER A 117 10.90 4.66 14.98
N PRO A 118 11.08 5.65 15.88
CA PRO A 118 9.97 6.46 16.37
C PRO A 118 9.44 7.46 15.32
N ASP A 119 10.22 7.79 14.27
CA ASP A 119 9.85 8.76 13.24
C ASP A 119 10.23 8.30 11.83
N LEU A 120 9.41 7.38 11.31
CA LEU A 120 9.55 6.89 9.93
C LEU A 120 9.41 7.98 8.87
N ALA A 121 8.77 9.13 9.17
CA ALA A 121 8.65 10.20 8.19
C ALA A 121 10.02 10.87 7.97
N ALA A 122 10.75 11.17 9.04
CA ALA A 122 12.11 11.71 8.94
C ALA A 122 13.07 10.75 8.21
N ASP A 123 12.96 9.44 8.46
CA ASP A 123 13.80 8.45 7.77
C ASP A 123 13.50 8.37 6.27
N VAL A 124 12.23 8.49 5.88
CA VAL A 124 11.83 8.54 4.47
C VAL A 124 12.29 9.84 3.82
N ASP A 125 12.18 10.98 4.51
CA ASP A 125 12.69 12.28 4.03
C ASP A 125 14.21 12.21 3.78
N GLU A 126 14.97 11.58 4.68
CA GLU A 126 16.41 11.29 4.49
C GLU A 126 16.66 10.44 3.24
N GLY A 127 15.89 9.38 3.04
CA GLY A 127 16.00 8.51 1.88
C GLY A 127 15.70 9.20 0.56
N PHE A 128 14.71 10.09 0.56
CA PHE A 128 14.39 10.93 -0.59
C PHE A 128 15.51 11.91 -0.90
N ALA A 129 16.06 12.59 0.11
CA ALA A 129 17.22 13.46 -0.07
C ALA A 129 18.45 12.70 -0.57
N ALA A 130 18.70 11.48 -0.07
CA ALA A 130 19.80 10.63 -0.52
C ALA A 130 19.63 10.18 -1.98
N TYR A 131 18.40 9.82 -2.38
CA TYR A 131 18.05 9.44 -3.75
C TYR A 131 18.21 10.62 -4.73
N LEU A 132 17.65 11.78 -4.39
CA LEU A 132 17.76 12.99 -5.22
C LEU A 132 19.22 13.43 -5.40
N ALA A 133 20.04 13.29 -4.35
CA ALA A 133 21.48 13.57 -4.39
C ALA A 133 22.30 12.49 -5.13
N GLY A 134 21.69 11.39 -5.60
CA GLY A 134 22.41 10.27 -6.22
C GLY A 134 23.28 9.45 -5.27
N ARG A 135 23.15 9.67 -3.94
CA ARG A 135 23.87 8.91 -2.90
C ARG A 135 23.24 7.54 -2.63
N PHE A 136 21.97 7.37 -3.01
CA PHE A 136 21.24 6.12 -2.87
C PHE A 136 20.57 5.76 -4.19
N THR A 137 20.74 4.50 -4.61
CA THR A 137 20.08 3.94 -5.80
C THR A 137 19.22 2.77 -5.37
N PRO A 138 17.88 2.83 -5.50
CA PRO A 138 17.01 1.76 -5.05
C PRO A 138 17.12 0.53 -5.96
N ASP A 139 17.12 -0.65 -5.35
CA ASP A 139 17.02 -1.90 -6.10
C ASP A 139 15.68 -2.01 -6.82
N LYS A 140 15.71 -2.62 -8.02
CA LYS A 140 14.49 -2.88 -8.79
C LYS A 140 13.57 -3.79 -7.98
N PRO A 141 12.34 -3.36 -7.67
CA PRO A 141 11.43 -4.18 -6.88
C PRO A 141 11.16 -5.50 -7.63
N PRO A 142 11.16 -6.65 -6.93
CA PRO A 142 10.85 -7.92 -7.57
C PRO A 142 9.44 -7.83 -8.17
N ARG A 143 9.32 -8.12 -9.46
CA ARG A 143 8.01 -8.27 -10.10
C ARG A 143 7.35 -9.49 -9.46
N GLY A 144 6.46 -9.25 -8.50
CA GLY A 144 5.77 -10.32 -7.79
C GLY A 144 5.06 -11.23 -8.78
N ARG A 145 5.50 -12.49 -8.89
CA ARG A 145 4.66 -13.54 -9.48
C ARG A 145 3.50 -13.75 -8.51
N LEU A 146 2.31 -13.26 -8.87
CA LEU A 146 1.08 -13.30 -8.07
C LEU A 146 0.64 -14.72 -7.61
N SER A 147 1.41 -15.78 -7.87
CA SER A 147 0.92 -17.16 -7.86
C SER A 147 1.68 -18.14 -6.97
N GLN A 148 2.62 -17.73 -6.12
CA GLN A 148 3.29 -18.67 -5.20
C GLN A 148 2.67 -18.66 -3.81
N GLY A 149 1.51 -19.32 -3.69
CA GLY A 149 1.08 -20.21 -2.60
C GLY A 149 1.01 -19.74 -1.14
N ALA A 150 1.83 -18.78 -0.72
CA ALA A 150 1.90 -18.25 0.63
C ALA A 150 2.10 -16.74 0.53
N THR A 151 1.02 -16.02 0.23
CA THR A 151 1.03 -14.56 0.38
C THR A 151 1.07 -14.27 1.86
N GLU A 152 2.26 -13.97 2.38
CA GLU A 152 2.42 -13.32 3.67
C GLU A 152 1.44 -12.15 3.77
N ASP A 153 0.78 -12.00 4.92
CA ASP A 153 -0.17 -10.92 5.14
C ASP A 153 0.51 -9.58 4.89
N ARG A 154 -0.16 -8.71 4.12
CA ARG A 154 0.32 -7.38 3.78
C ARG A 154 -0.59 -6.31 4.33
N LYS A 155 -0.01 -5.19 4.77
CA LYS A 155 -0.73 -4.01 5.25
C LYS A 155 -0.09 -2.74 4.71
N ASN A 156 -0.87 -1.66 4.66
CA ASN A 156 -0.37 -0.33 4.36
C ASN A 156 0.46 0.18 5.55
N LEU A 157 1.72 0.52 5.28
CA LEU A 157 2.51 1.42 6.11
C LEU A 157 2.22 2.85 5.62
N ASN A 158 1.58 3.66 6.47
CA ASN A 158 1.23 5.04 6.14
C ASN A 158 2.28 5.97 6.72
N VAL A 159 2.98 6.70 5.84
CA VAL A 159 4.02 7.67 6.22
C VAL A 159 3.62 9.03 5.68
N ARG A 160 4.03 10.11 6.36
CA ARG A 160 3.78 11.49 5.91
C ARG A 160 5.10 12.23 5.66
N PRO A 161 5.77 11.95 4.53
CA PRO A 161 7.01 12.64 4.17
C PRO A 161 6.73 14.08 3.72
N ASP A 162 7.80 14.85 3.53
CA ASP A 162 7.76 16.19 2.98
C ASP A 162 7.11 16.20 1.57
N PRO A 163 6.05 16.99 1.34
CA PRO A 163 5.42 17.11 0.02
C PRO A 163 6.39 17.59 -1.07
N GLU A 164 7.34 18.46 -0.74
CA GLU A 164 8.29 19.01 -1.73
C GLU A 164 9.23 17.92 -2.24
N LEU A 165 9.74 17.06 -1.35
CA LEU A 165 10.58 15.92 -1.74
C LEU A 165 9.81 14.91 -2.58
N VAL A 166 8.54 14.63 -2.22
CA VAL A 166 7.68 13.75 -3.01
C VAL A 166 7.46 14.33 -4.42
N GLN A 167 7.23 15.63 -4.53
CA GLN A 167 7.05 16.30 -5.81
C GLN A 167 8.32 16.24 -6.67
N GLN A 168 9.48 16.57 -6.11
CA GLN A 168 10.78 16.50 -6.81
C GLN A 168 11.10 15.09 -7.33
N ILE A 169 10.74 14.05 -6.57
CA ILE A 169 10.87 12.66 -7.02
C ILE A 169 9.95 12.37 -8.20
N ASN A 170 8.69 12.80 -8.14
CA ASN A 170 7.75 12.58 -9.24
C ASN A 170 8.21 13.31 -10.51
N ASP A 171 8.74 14.52 -10.38
CA ASP A 171 9.24 15.33 -11.50
C ASP A 171 10.51 14.72 -12.13
N SER A 172 11.38 14.10 -11.32
CA SER A 172 12.59 13.42 -11.80
C SER A 172 12.40 11.96 -12.22
N ALA A 173 11.21 11.39 -11.99
CA ALA A 173 10.96 9.96 -12.17
C ALA A 173 11.18 9.49 -13.62
N ASP A 174 10.82 10.30 -14.62
CA ASP A 174 10.97 9.91 -16.03
C ASP A 174 12.43 9.92 -16.47
N ALA A 175 13.21 10.95 -16.11
CA ALA A 175 14.65 10.98 -16.37
C ALA A 175 15.38 9.81 -15.70
N ARG A 176 15.04 9.51 -14.44
CA ARG A 176 15.61 8.38 -13.70
C ARG A 176 15.14 7.02 -14.22
N ALA A 177 13.99 6.94 -14.88
CA ALA A 177 13.49 5.70 -15.45
C ALA A 177 14.38 5.19 -16.58
N GLU A 178 14.96 6.10 -17.36
CA GLU A 178 15.90 5.78 -18.44
C GLU A 178 17.20 5.19 -17.88
N GLU A 179 17.73 5.79 -16.81
CA GLU A 179 18.94 5.31 -16.11
C GLU A 179 18.73 3.94 -15.43
N LEU A 180 17.60 3.77 -14.73
CA LEU A 180 17.33 2.59 -13.93
C LEU A 180 16.74 1.42 -14.74
N GLY A 181 16.18 1.69 -15.93
CA GLY A 181 15.41 0.70 -16.69
C GLY A 181 14.08 0.30 -16.03
N TRP A 182 13.56 1.15 -15.13
CA TRP A 182 12.23 1.07 -14.53
C TRP A 182 11.86 2.41 -13.90
N LYS A 183 10.57 2.77 -13.91
CA LYS A 183 10.10 4.04 -13.33
C LYS A 183 10.09 3.99 -11.79
N PRO A 184 10.96 4.76 -11.11
CA PRO A 184 10.95 4.83 -9.66
C PRO A 184 9.72 5.59 -9.17
N THR A 185 9.12 5.12 -8.09
CA THR A 185 7.99 5.79 -7.43
C THR A 185 8.35 6.10 -5.98
N PRO A 186 7.78 7.17 -5.37
CA PRO A 186 8.09 7.53 -3.99
C PRO A 186 7.95 6.37 -3.00
N GLY A 187 6.90 5.55 -3.14
CA GLY A 187 6.68 4.40 -2.26
C GLY A 187 7.73 3.30 -2.39
N VAL A 188 8.28 3.08 -3.60
CA VAL A 188 9.34 2.09 -3.81
C VAL A 188 10.67 2.60 -3.28
N ILE A 189 11.01 3.87 -3.53
CA ILE A 189 12.24 4.50 -3.02
C ILE A 189 12.22 4.49 -1.48
N ALA A 190 11.10 4.90 -0.87
CA ALA A 190 10.94 4.92 0.58
C ALA A 190 11.13 3.52 1.19
N LEU A 191 10.49 2.49 0.64
CA LEU A 191 10.63 1.12 1.16
C LEU A 191 12.06 0.58 0.98
N ALA A 192 12.69 0.83 -0.17
CA ALA A 192 14.05 0.40 -0.45
C ALA A 192 15.04 1.06 0.51
N TRP A 193 14.89 2.36 0.77
CA TRP A 193 15.71 3.09 1.73
C TRP A 193 15.55 2.56 3.15
N LEU A 194 14.30 2.38 3.62
CA LEU A 194 14.03 1.85 4.96
C LEU A 194 14.64 0.45 5.15
N ARG A 195 14.57 -0.42 4.13
CA ARG A 195 15.23 -1.73 4.15
C ARG A 195 16.74 -1.62 4.22
N HIS A 196 17.33 -0.75 3.40
CA HIS A 196 18.76 -0.50 3.41
C HIS A 196 19.25 0.03 4.77
N LYS A 197 18.53 1.01 5.34
CA LYS A 197 18.87 1.68 6.60
C LYS A 197 18.81 0.73 7.81
N TYR A 198 17.83 -0.19 7.83
CA TYR A 198 17.62 -1.13 8.95
C TYR A 198 18.13 -2.56 8.70
N GLY A 199 18.73 -2.83 7.53
CA GLY A 199 19.25 -4.15 7.18
C GLY A 199 18.18 -5.23 7.01
N LEU A 200 17.04 -4.89 6.37
CA LEU A 200 15.88 -5.77 6.15
C LEU A 200 15.76 -6.29 4.71
#